data_AF-A0A6N7G8P1-F1
#
_entry.id   AF-A0A6N7G8P1-F1
#
_cell.length_a   1.000
_cell.length_b   1.000
_cell.length_c   1.000
_cell.angle_alpha   90.00
_cell.angle_beta   90.00
_cell.angle_gamma   90.00
#
_symmetry.space_group_name_H-M   'P 1'
#
loop_
_entity.id
_entity.type
_entity.pdbx_description
1 polymer ?
#
loop_
_entity_poly.entity_id
_entity_poly.type
_entity_poly.pdbx_seq_one_letter_code
_entity_poly.pdbx_strand_id
1 'polypeptide(L)'
;MKATYMWLTRLIALTVVLQAAFIAWGTFDIFNAASDGRAFTEDTDYNAGQALHSTFGIMVVPLLALLLLIVSFFARVPRGVIMALVVLGLVVLQIALGLLSFPAPVLGLLHGVNAFILAGVAGFAGRGAGSAPARTPEPEGAAAA
;
A
#
# COMPACT_ATOMS: atom_id res chain seq x y z
N MET A 1 -13.51 -14.13 -5.28
CA MET A 1 -12.20 -13.93 -4.63
C MET A 1 -11.14 -13.31 -5.53
N LYS A 2 -11.03 -13.67 -6.83
CA LYS A 2 -10.07 -13.04 -7.76
C LYS A 2 -10.22 -11.51 -7.88
N ALA A 3 -11.47 -11.03 -8.04
CA ALA A 3 -11.76 -9.59 -8.08
C ALA A 3 -11.46 -8.89 -6.76
N THR A 4 -11.83 -9.50 -5.62
CA THR A 4 -11.52 -8.99 -4.28
C THR A 4 -10.00 -8.87 -4.07
N TYR A 5 -9.23 -9.88 -4.47
CA TYR A 5 -7.77 -9.86 -4.43
C TYR A 5 -7.19 -8.69 -5.25
N MET A 6 -7.71 -8.49 -6.47
CA MET A 6 -7.31 -7.37 -7.33
C MET A 6 -7.64 -6.01 -6.71
N TRP A 7 -8.81 -5.85 -6.09
CA TRP A 7 -9.16 -4.57 -5.46
C TRP A 7 -8.36 -4.31 -4.19
N LEU A 8 -8.12 -5.33 -3.36
CA LEU A 8 -7.28 -5.20 -2.17
C LEU A 8 -5.85 -4.78 -2.52
N THR A 9 -5.24 -5.41 -3.52
CA THR A 9 -3.90 -5.02 -4.01
C THR A 9 -3.83 -3.58 -4.50
N ARG A 10 -4.86 -3.11 -5.23
CA ARG A 10 -4.97 -1.71 -5.68
C ARG A 10 -5.20 -0.74 -4.52
N LEU A 11 -6.04 -1.10 -3.57
CA LEU A 11 -6.32 -0.28 -2.39
C LEU A 11 -5.09 -0.10 -1.51
N ILE A 12 -4.26 -1.14 -1.34
CA ILE A 12 -2.97 -1.04 -0.64
C ILE A 12 -2.05 -0.04 -1.35
N ALA A 13 -1.89 -0.16 -2.67
CA ALA A 13 -1.07 0.79 -3.43
C ALA A 13 -1.60 2.24 -3.31
N LEU A 14 -2.91 2.43 -3.42
CA LEU A 14 -3.54 3.75 -3.28
C LEU A 14 -3.35 4.32 -1.87
N THR A 15 -3.48 3.52 -0.82
CA THR A 15 -3.31 3.99 0.57
C THR A 15 -1.87 4.39 0.87
N VAL A 16 -0.87 3.79 0.22
CA VAL A 16 0.52 4.27 0.29
C VAL A 16 0.67 5.64 -0.38
N VAL A 17 0.03 5.87 -1.53
CA VAL A 17 0.02 7.19 -2.19
C VAL A 17 -0.63 8.25 -1.29
N LEU A 18 -1.77 7.92 -0.68
CA LEU A 18 -2.44 8.81 0.28
C LEU A 18 -1.56 9.13 1.49
N GLN A 19 -0.83 8.15 2.03
CA GLN A 19 0.13 8.39 3.11
C GLN A 19 1.23 9.38 2.73
N ALA A 20 1.76 9.31 1.50
CA ALA A 20 2.74 10.26 1.00
C ALA A 20 2.14 11.68 0.87
N ALA A 21 0.88 11.78 0.42
CA ALA A 21 0.17 13.06 0.37
C ALA A 21 -0.09 13.65 1.77
N PHE A 22 -0.48 12.81 2.73
CA PHE A 22 -0.76 13.24 4.10
C PHE A 22 0.49 13.74 4.82
N ILE A 23 1.63 13.05 4.68
CA ILE A 23 2.87 13.52 5.31
C ILE A 23 3.38 14.79 4.65
N ALA A 24 3.26 14.93 3.32
CA ALA A 24 3.59 16.18 2.64
C ALA A 24 2.72 17.34 3.14
N TRP A 25 1.41 17.15 3.25
CA TRP A 25 0.51 18.14 3.83
C TRP A 25 0.90 18.49 5.27
N GLY A 26 1.12 17.49 6.12
CA GLY A 26 1.52 17.70 7.51
C GLY A 26 2.85 18.45 7.63
N THR A 27 3.82 18.19 6.76
CA THR A 27 5.09 18.92 6.73
C THR A 27 4.90 20.38 6.31
N PHE A 28 4.10 20.66 5.28
CA PHE A 28 3.82 22.04 4.88
C PHE A 28 3.03 22.82 5.94
N ASP A 29 2.15 22.17 6.69
CA ASP A 29 1.44 22.78 7.81
C ASP A 29 2.41 23.20 8.93
N ILE A 30 3.44 22.39 9.21
CA ILE A 30 4.54 22.76 10.13
C ILE A 30 5.30 23.99 9.62
N PHE A 31 5.65 24.03 8.32
CA PHE A 31 6.36 25.18 7.75
C PHE A 31 5.52 26.47 7.79
N ASN A 32 4.22 26.36 7.55
CA ASN A 32 3.31 27.49 7.67
C ASN A 32 3.25 27.99 9.13
N ALA A 33 3.11 27.08 10.09
CA ALA A 33 3.13 27.42 11.51
C ALA A 33 4.44 28.08 11.96
N ALA A 34 5.57 27.57 11.49
CA ALA A 34 6.89 28.15 11.77
C ALA A 34 7.02 29.56 11.18
N SER A 35 6.42 29.82 10.01
CA SER A 35 6.39 31.15 9.39
C SER A 35 5.59 32.17 10.22
N ASP A 36 4.61 31.70 11.00
CA ASP A 36 3.86 32.51 11.97
C ASP A 36 4.58 32.67 13.32
N GLY A 37 5.80 32.17 13.47
CA GLY A 37 6.58 32.20 14.71
C GLY A 37 6.21 31.11 15.73
N ARG A 38 5.44 30.08 15.34
CA ARG A 38 5.12 28.94 16.20
C ARG A 38 6.19 27.85 16.07
N ALA A 39 6.84 27.52 17.18
CA ALA A 39 7.85 26.46 17.21
C ALA A 39 7.21 25.06 17.20
N PHE A 40 7.80 24.13 16.44
CA PHE A 40 7.50 22.70 16.53
C PHE A 40 8.47 22.06 17.52
N THR A 41 7.95 21.57 18.64
CA THR A 41 8.71 21.06 19.80
C THR A 41 8.20 19.67 20.20
N GLU A 42 8.85 19.04 21.18
CA GLU A 42 8.44 17.71 21.68
C GLU A 42 7.01 17.69 22.25
N ASP A 43 6.53 18.83 22.76
CA ASP A 43 5.17 18.99 23.31
C ASP A 43 4.12 19.32 22.22
N THR A 44 4.52 19.36 20.95
CA THR A 44 3.60 19.68 19.85
C THR A 44 2.83 18.43 19.42
N ASP A 45 1.50 18.49 19.53
CA ASP A 45 0.63 17.44 19.02
C ASP A 45 0.78 17.24 17.51
N TYR A 46 0.51 16.02 17.06
CA TYR A 46 0.44 15.73 15.63
C TYR A 46 -0.67 16.53 14.96
N ASN A 47 -0.31 17.20 13.86
CA ASN A 47 -1.32 17.79 12.99
C ASN A 47 -2.08 16.71 12.21
N ALA A 48 -3.16 17.12 11.52
CA ALA A 48 -4.00 16.21 10.77
C ALA A 48 -3.23 15.38 9.72
N GLY A 49 -2.26 15.97 9.02
CA GLY A 49 -1.45 15.26 8.03
C GLY A 49 -0.59 14.16 8.66
N GLN A 50 0.10 14.46 9.77
CA GLN A 50 0.88 13.49 10.53
C GLN A 50 -0.01 12.39 11.13
N ALA A 51 -1.15 12.76 11.71
CA ALA A 51 -2.10 11.83 12.30
C ALA A 51 -2.69 10.86 11.26
N LEU A 52 -3.06 11.36 10.07
CA LEU A 52 -3.57 10.54 8.98
C LEU A 52 -2.48 9.64 8.38
N HIS A 53 -1.26 10.15 8.20
CA HIS A 53 -0.12 9.34 7.76
C HIS A 53 0.10 8.16 8.70
N SER A 54 0.20 8.43 10.01
CA SER A 54 0.39 7.40 11.04
C SER A 54 -0.77 6.40 11.08
N THR A 55 -2.02 6.89 11.12
CA THR A 55 -3.21 6.03 11.17
C THR A 55 -3.30 5.09 9.98
N PHE A 56 -3.03 5.58 8.77
CA PHE A 56 -3.05 4.75 7.58
C PHE A 56 -1.90 3.73 7.57
N GLY A 57 -0.71 4.14 8.04
CA GLY A 57 0.47 3.29 8.10
C GLY A 57 0.37 2.15 9.11
N ILE A 58 -0.16 2.40 10.31
CA ILE A 58 -0.19 1.40 11.39
C ILE A 58 -1.51 0.63 11.49
N MET A 59 -2.61 1.18 10.97
CA MET A 59 -3.94 0.52 11.04
C MET A 59 -4.44 0.08 9.66
N VAL A 60 -4.61 1.02 8.73
CA VAL A 60 -5.35 0.76 7.48
C VAL A 60 -4.58 -0.19 6.55
N VAL A 61 -3.31 0.10 6.25
CA VAL A 61 -2.50 -0.74 5.37
C VAL A 61 -2.29 -2.16 5.93
N PRO A 62 -1.97 -2.34 7.23
CA PRO A 62 -1.86 -3.67 7.83
C PRO A 62 -3.16 -4.47 7.76
N LEU A 63 -4.31 -3.84 8.04
CA LEU A 63 -5.60 -4.49 7.91
C LEU A 63 -5.85 -4.95 6.47
N LEU A 64 -5.60 -4.09 5.48
CA LEU A 64 -5.75 -4.45 4.08
C LEU A 64 -4.80 -5.58 3.65
N ALA A 65 -3.56 -5.59 4.15
CA ALA A 65 -2.58 -6.64 3.86
C ALA A 65 -2.99 -7.99 4.47
N LEU A 66 -3.53 -7.99 5.70
CA LEU A 66 -4.08 -9.20 6.33
C LEU A 66 -5.30 -9.72 5.56
N LEU A 67 -6.22 -8.83 5.18
CA LEU A 67 -7.37 -9.20 4.34
C LEU A 67 -6.91 -9.76 2.98
N LEU A 68 -5.88 -9.16 2.37
CA LEU A 68 -5.29 -9.67 1.13
C LEU A 68 -4.75 -11.09 1.32
N LEU A 69 -4.02 -11.35 2.40
CA LEU A 69 -3.50 -12.68 2.73
C LEU A 69 -4.64 -13.69 2.90
N ILE A 70 -5.67 -13.37 3.68
CA ILE A 70 -6.84 -14.23 3.87
C ILE A 70 -7.50 -14.53 2.52
N VAL A 71 -7.78 -13.50 1.72
CA VAL A 71 -8.43 -13.63 0.40
C VAL A 71 -7.56 -14.43 -0.57
N SER A 72 -6.23 -14.36 -0.46
CA SER A 72 -5.30 -15.01 -1.39
C SER A 72 -5.43 -16.53 -1.44
N PHE A 73 -5.78 -17.17 -0.31
CA PHE A 73 -6.01 -18.62 -0.24
C PHE A 73 -7.19 -19.08 -1.09
N PHE A 74 -8.17 -18.19 -1.30
CA PHE A 74 -9.39 -18.48 -2.04
C PHE A 74 -9.41 -17.86 -3.45
N ALA A 75 -8.47 -16.96 -3.75
CA ALA A 75 -8.44 -16.18 -4.99
C ALA A 75 -8.09 -17.02 -6.23
N ARG A 76 -7.43 -18.17 -6.05
CA ARG A 76 -6.93 -19.05 -7.13
C ARG A 76 -6.08 -18.28 -8.17
N VAL A 77 -5.34 -17.27 -7.70
CA VAL A 77 -4.37 -16.52 -8.51
C VAL A 77 -3.04 -17.26 -8.44
N PRO A 78 -2.38 -17.55 -9.57
CA PRO A 78 -1.05 -18.15 -9.57
C PRO A 78 -0.09 -17.34 -8.69
N ARG A 79 0.59 -18.00 -7.75
CA ARG A 79 1.47 -17.37 -6.75
C ARG A 79 0.79 -16.32 -5.86
N GLY A 80 -0.55 -16.25 -5.83
CA GLY A 80 -1.30 -15.21 -5.12
C GLY A 80 -1.01 -15.15 -3.62
N VAL A 81 -0.89 -16.31 -2.97
CA VAL A 81 -0.53 -16.43 -1.54
C VAL A 81 0.89 -15.93 -1.28
N ILE A 82 1.86 -16.32 -2.11
CA ILE A 82 3.25 -15.86 -2.00
C ILE A 82 3.31 -14.34 -2.14
N MET A 83 2.64 -13.78 -3.13
CA MET A 83 2.60 -12.32 -3.31
C MET A 83 1.95 -11.61 -2.11
N ALA A 84 0.89 -12.17 -1.54
CA ALA A 84 0.26 -11.60 -0.35
C ALA A 84 1.17 -11.64 0.89
N LEU A 85 1.93 -12.72 1.07
CA LEU A 85 2.96 -12.82 2.12
C LEU A 85 4.09 -11.81 1.91
N VAL A 86 4.55 -11.61 0.67
CA VAL A 86 5.56 -10.58 0.36
C VAL A 86 5.02 -9.19 0.69
N VAL A 87 3.79 -8.87 0.30
CA VAL A 87 3.14 -7.60 0.65
C VAL A 87 3.05 -7.43 2.16
N LEU A 88 2.61 -8.45 2.90
CA LEU A 88 2.54 -8.39 4.36
C LEU A 88 3.93 -8.20 4.99
N GLY A 89 4.95 -8.90 4.50
CA GLY A 89 6.33 -8.74 4.96
C GLY A 89 6.86 -7.33 4.73
N LEU A 90 6.58 -6.74 3.56
CA LEU A 90 6.93 -5.35 3.26
C LEU A 90 6.20 -4.35 4.16
N VAL A 91 4.94 -4.63 4.55
CA VAL A 91 4.19 -3.80 5.51
C VAL A 91 4.81 -3.87 6.91
N VAL A 92 5.17 -5.07 7.38
CA VAL A 92 5.87 -5.23 8.68
C VAL A 92 7.19 -4.48 8.67
N LEU A 93 7.99 -4.62 7.59
CA LEU A 93 9.22 -3.87 7.41
C LEU A 93 8.97 -2.36 7.38
N GLN A 94 7.91 -1.91 6.71
CA GLN A 94 7.55 -0.48 6.63
C GLN A 94 7.28 0.12 8.01
N ILE A 95 6.51 -0.58 8.85
CA ILE A 95 6.20 -0.14 10.21
C ILE A 95 7.47 -0.10 11.05
N ALA A 96 8.29 -1.16 10.99
CA ALA A 96 9.55 -1.20 11.72
C ALA A 96 10.45 -0.02 11.36
N LEU A 97 10.65 0.23 10.06
CA LEU A 97 11.45 1.37 9.59
C LEU A 97 10.84 2.72 10.01
N GLY A 98 9.51 2.85 9.99
CA GLY A 98 8.81 4.08 10.42
C GLY A 98 9.03 4.38 11.90
N LEU A 99 8.85 3.38 12.77
CA LEU A 99 9.06 3.52 14.20
C LEU A 99 10.55 3.75 14.55
N LEU A 100 11.46 3.06 13.88
CA LEU A 100 12.90 3.24 14.09
C LEU A 100 13.42 4.58 13.55
N SER A 101 12.66 5.29 12.72
CA SER A 101 13.03 6.61 12.20
C SER A 101 12.96 7.71 13.27
N PHE A 102 12.17 7.54 14.34
CA PHE A 102 12.12 8.51 15.44
C PHE A 102 13.47 8.64 16.17
N PRO A 103 14.11 7.56 16.64
CA PRO A 103 15.45 7.63 17.24
C PRO A 103 16.59 7.67 16.20
N ALA A 104 16.36 7.25 14.95
CA ALA A 104 17.37 7.24 13.89
C ALA A 104 16.82 7.80 12.56
N PRO A 105 16.75 9.14 12.41
CA PRO A 105 16.07 9.79 11.27
C PRO A 105 16.51 9.34 9.88
N VAL A 106 17.78 8.93 9.72
CA VAL A 106 18.30 8.41 8.44
C VAL A 106 17.54 7.17 7.94
N LEU A 107 16.95 6.38 8.84
CA LEU A 107 16.11 5.24 8.48
C LEU A 107 14.81 5.66 7.77
N GLY A 108 14.42 6.94 7.88
CA GLY A 108 13.30 7.52 7.14
C GLY A 108 13.49 7.43 5.62
N LEU A 109 14.75 7.42 5.14
CA LEU A 109 15.05 7.19 3.73
C LEU A 109 14.66 5.76 3.30
N LEU A 110 15.03 4.76 4.11
CA LEU A 110 14.68 3.37 3.85
C LEU A 110 13.17 3.15 3.97
N HIS A 111 12.52 3.80 4.93
CA HIS A 111 11.06 3.82 5.04
C HIS A 111 10.42 4.36 3.75
N GLY A 112 10.87 5.52 3.25
CA GLY A 112 10.38 6.08 1.99
C GLY A 112 10.57 5.15 0.79
N VAL A 113 11.76 4.55 0.65
CA VAL A 113 12.06 3.59 -0.42
C VAL A 113 11.16 2.35 -0.32
N ASN A 114 11.02 1.77 0.87
CA ASN A 114 10.20 0.58 1.06
C ASN A 114 8.71 0.86 0.80
N ALA A 115 8.22 2.09 1.03
CA ALA A 115 6.86 2.48 0.66
C ALA A 115 6.63 2.35 -0.86
N PHE A 116 7.57 2.85 -1.68
CA PHE A 116 7.48 2.72 -3.14
C PHE A 116 7.58 1.26 -3.59
N ILE A 117 8.45 0.47 -2.98
CA ILE A 117 8.55 -0.98 -3.24
C ILE A 117 7.22 -1.67 -2.91
N LEU A 118 6.64 -1.39 -1.74
CA LEU A 118 5.35 -1.93 -1.31
C LEU A 118 4.24 -1.58 -2.30
N ALA A 119 4.12 -0.31 -2.69
CA ALA A 119 3.11 0.13 -3.67
C ALA A 119 3.30 -0.56 -5.03
N GLY A 120 4.54 -0.65 -5.51
CA GLY A 120 4.88 -1.31 -6.77
C GLY A 120 4.58 -2.82 -6.76
N VAL A 121 4.98 -3.52 -5.69
CA VAL A 121 4.74 -4.96 -5.51
C VAL A 121 3.25 -5.26 -5.36
N ALA A 122 2.52 -4.47 -4.58
CA ALA A 122 1.07 -4.62 -4.44
C ALA A 122 0.38 -4.41 -5.81
N GLY A 123 0.72 -3.34 -6.54
CA GLY A 123 0.21 -3.08 -7.88
C GLY A 123 0.52 -4.20 -8.88
N PHE A 124 1.73 -4.77 -8.82
CA PHE A 124 2.12 -5.92 -9.65
C PHE A 124 1.31 -7.18 -9.33
N ALA A 125 1.12 -7.50 -8.04
CA ALA A 125 0.34 -8.66 -7.61
C ALA A 125 -1.09 -8.65 -8.19
N GLY A 126 -1.70 -7.47 -8.29
CA GLY A 126 -3.04 -7.30 -8.87
C GLY A 126 -3.14 -7.62 -10.38
N ARG A 127 -2.04 -7.56 -11.15
CA ARG A 127 -2.06 -7.84 -12.60
C ARG A 127 -2.33 -9.31 -12.92
N GLY A 128 -1.80 -10.24 -12.14
CA GLY A 128 -2.05 -11.68 -12.30
C GLY A 128 -3.51 -12.08 -12.10
N ALA A 129 -4.31 -11.22 -11.47
CA ALA A 129 -5.74 -11.42 -11.28
C ALA A 129 -6.60 -10.97 -12.49
N GLY A 130 -6.08 -10.10 -13.35
CA GLY A 130 -6.83 -9.42 -14.42
C GLY A 130 -6.95 -10.18 -15.74
N SER A 131 -6.09 -11.17 -16.02
CA SER A 131 -6.19 -11.95 -17.24
C SER A 131 -7.37 -12.91 -17.16
N ALA A 132 -8.46 -12.59 -17.86
CA ALA A 132 -9.44 -13.58 -18.30
C ALA A 132 -8.81 -14.40 -19.44
N PRO A 133 -9.00 -15.73 -19.52
CA PRO A 133 -8.62 -16.45 -20.72
C PRO A 133 -9.38 -15.82 -21.91
N ALA A 134 -8.64 -15.45 -22.96
CA ALA A 134 -9.25 -15.05 -24.21
C ALA A 134 -10.20 -16.17 -24.62
N ARG A 135 -11.50 -15.86 -24.73
CA ARG A 135 -12.43 -16.78 -25.38
C ARG A 135 -11.92 -16.95 -26.80
N THR A 136 -11.31 -18.09 -27.11
CA THR A 136 -11.10 -18.52 -28.49
C THR A 136 -12.48 -18.54 -29.14
N PRO A 137 -12.74 -17.76 -30.21
CA PRO A 137 -13.95 -17.93 -30.99
C PRO A 137 -14.00 -19.39 -31.46
N GLU A 138 -15.07 -20.08 -31.13
CA GLU A 138 -15.36 -21.40 -31.67
C GLU A 138 -15.54 -21.23 -33.19
N PRO A 139 -14.88 -22.03 -34.05
CA PRO A 139 -15.03 -21.88 -35.49
C PRO A 139 -16.47 -22.25 -35.88
N GLU A 140 -17.27 -21.23 -36.14
CA GLU A 140 -18.62 -21.33 -36.68
C GLU A 140 -18.51 -21.73 -38.16
N GLY A 141 -18.79 -23.00 -38.48
CA GLY A 141 -19.02 -23.43 -39.87
C GLY A 141 -18.10 -24.52 -40.44
N ALA A 142 -18.10 -25.71 -39.86
CA ALA A 142 -17.56 -26.91 -40.50
C ALA A 142 -18.57 -28.08 -40.56
N ALA A 143 -19.87 -27.77 -40.71
CA ALA A 143 -20.91 -28.77 -40.92
C ALA A 143 -21.93 -28.29 -41.97
N ALA A 144 -21.62 -28.51 -43.25
CA ALA A 144 -22.54 -28.88 -44.33
C ALA A 144 -21.85 -28.74 -45.70
N ALA A 145 -21.20 -29.83 -46.15
CA ALA A 145 -20.90 -30.10 -47.55
C ALA A 145 -21.02 -31.62 -47.77
#